data_AF-A0A5N7ZE09-F1
#
_entry.id   AF-A0A5N7ZE09-F1
#
_cell.length_a   1.000
_cell.length_b   1.000
_cell.length_c   1.000
_cell.angle_alpha   90.00
_cell.angle_beta   90.00
_cell.angle_gamma   90.00
#
_symmetry.space_group_name_H-M   'P 1'
#
loop_
_entity.id
_entity.type
_entity.pdbx_description
1 polymer ?
#
loop_
_entity_poly.entity_id
_entity_poly.type
_entity_poly.pdbx_seq_one_letter_code
_entity_poly.pdbx_strand_id
1 'polypeptide(L)'
;MKTKFVTQFVLLLLIGFGLTNCTDPYKMKTDTFEDAVVIEATITNILEKQTVKVFRTYRFEDFGPVFEENADVTITDSDGNEYPFVQSNNTYVSVNAFQAEPGKQYRLT
;
A
#
# COMPACT_ATOMS: atom_id res chain seq x y z
N MET A 1 45.09 -46.21 -20.39
CA MET A 1 43.85 -46.52 -19.65
C MET A 1 43.71 -45.70 -18.36
N LYS A 2 44.76 -45.59 -17.53
CA LYS A 2 44.75 -44.83 -16.26
C LYS A 2 44.46 -43.32 -16.40
N THR A 3 45.04 -42.65 -17.40
CA THR A 3 44.82 -41.21 -17.63
C THR A 3 43.39 -40.87 -18.04
N LYS A 4 42.76 -41.63 -18.95
CA LYS A 4 41.33 -41.43 -19.31
C LYS A 4 40.39 -41.61 -18.11
N PHE A 5 40.69 -42.57 -17.23
CA PHE A 5 39.89 -42.81 -16.03
C PHE A 5 40.01 -41.65 -15.02
N VAL A 6 41.22 -41.11 -14.83
CA VAL A 6 41.46 -39.93 -13.99
C VAL A 6 40.78 -38.68 -14.57
N THR A 7 40.86 -38.44 -15.88
CA THR A 7 40.19 -37.30 -16.51
C THR A 7 38.66 -37.38 -16.38
N GLN A 8 38.08 -38.57 -16.56
CA GLN A 8 36.65 -38.80 -16.37
C GLN A 8 36.21 -38.57 -14.92
N PHE A 9 37.03 -39.00 -13.96
CA PHE A 9 36.76 -38.80 -12.54
C PHE A 9 36.85 -37.33 -12.13
N VAL A 10 37.84 -36.59 -12.65
CA VAL A 10 37.99 -35.14 -12.44
C VAL A 10 36.81 -34.38 -13.05
N LEU A 11 36.37 -34.74 -14.26
CA LEU A 11 35.22 -34.13 -14.92
C LEU A 11 33.93 -34.32 -14.08
N LEU A 12 33.72 -35.53 -13.54
CA LEU A 12 32.57 -35.84 -12.70
C LEU A 12 32.58 -35.02 -11.39
N LEU A 13 33.76 -34.83 -10.79
CA LEU A 13 33.95 -34.03 -9.58
C LEU A 13 33.68 -32.54 -9.83
N LEU A 14 34.10 -32.02 -10.98
CA LEU A 14 33.90 -30.64 -11.41
C LEU A 14 32.43 -30.34 -11.71
N ILE A 15 31.72 -31.30 -12.33
CA ILE A 15 30.27 -31.24 -12.53
C ILE A 15 29.53 -31.30 -11.18
N GLY A 16 29.96 -32.15 -10.25
CA GLY A 16 29.38 -32.24 -8.91
C GLY A 16 29.44 -30.93 -8.12
N PHE A 17 30.56 -30.21 -8.18
CA PHE A 17 30.71 -28.90 -7.54
C PHE A 17 29.89 -27.78 -8.20
N GLY A 18 29.60 -27.88 -9.50
CA GLY A 18 28.77 -26.89 -10.21
C GLY A 18 27.28 -26.93 -9.83
N LEU A 19 26.80 -28.05 -9.29
CA LEU A 19 25.39 -28.27 -8.97
C LEU A 19 25.01 -27.87 -7.53
N THR A 20 25.96 -27.43 -6.68
CA THR A 20 25.70 -27.08 -5.27
C THR A 20 25.36 -25.60 -5.03
N ASN A 21 24.97 -24.86 -6.07
CA ASN A 21 24.63 -23.44 -5.95
C ASN A 21 23.23 -23.23 -5.38
N CYS A 22 23.07 -23.43 -4.06
CA CYS A 22 21.88 -22.99 -3.34
C CYS A 22 22.04 -21.50 -2.99
N THR A 23 21.13 -20.66 -3.48
CA THR A 23 20.97 -19.27 -3.04
C THR A 23 19.71 -19.19 -2.18
N ASP A 24 19.82 -18.68 -0.95
CA ASP A 24 18.63 -18.45 -0.14
C ASP A 24 17.77 -17.34 -0.76
N PRO A 25 16.45 -17.55 -0.93
CA PRO A 25 15.58 -16.50 -1.40
C PRO A 25 15.54 -15.37 -0.37
N TYR A 26 15.64 -14.13 -0.84
CA TYR A 26 15.48 -12.97 0.01
C TYR A 26 14.06 -12.92 0.57
N LYS A 27 13.91 -12.99 1.89
CA LYS A 27 12.63 -12.85 2.57
C LYS A 27 12.39 -11.37 2.83
N MET A 28 11.49 -10.77 2.06
CA MET A 28 10.99 -9.43 2.33
C MET A 28 10.33 -9.41 3.71
N LYS A 29 10.77 -8.50 4.57
CA LYS A 29 10.25 -8.30 5.91
C LYS A 29 10.32 -6.83 6.29
N THR A 30 9.47 -6.39 7.21
CA THR A 30 9.50 -5.02 7.73
C THR A 30 10.54 -4.92 8.85
N ASP A 31 11.63 -4.17 8.61
CA ASP A 31 12.69 -3.96 9.61
C ASP A 31 12.31 -2.91 10.68
N THR A 32 11.55 -1.88 10.29
CA THR A 32 11.04 -0.82 11.17
C THR A 32 9.61 -0.48 10.78
N PHE A 33 8.74 -0.25 11.76
CA PHE A 33 7.32 0.03 11.53
C PHE A 33 6.88 1.26 12.32
N GLU A 34 6.14 2.15 11.65
CA GLU A 34 5.49 3.30 12.25
C GLU A 34 3.97 3.17 12.01
N ASP A 35 3.21 3.20 13.10
CA ASP A 35 1.75 3.17 13.06
C ASP A 35 1.25 4.60 12.83
N ALA A 36 0.69 4.84 11.64
CA ALA A 36 0.20 6.15 11.23
C ALA A 36 -1.11 6.02 10.46
N VAL A 37 -1.96 7.04 10.61
CA VAL A 37 -3.19 7.18 9.81
C VAL A 37 -2.83 7.72 8.44
N VAL A 38 -3.34 7.06 7.40
CA VAL A 38 -3.18 7.42 5.99
C VAL A 38 -4.55 7.80 5.44
N ILE A 39 -4.59 8.98 4.82
CA ILE A 39 -5.81 9.56 4.25
C ILE A 39 -5.64 9.65 2.73
N GLU A 40 -6.53 9.01 1.99
CA GLU A 40 -6.60 9.09 0.53
C GLU A 40 -7.95 9.73 0.15
N ALA A 41 -7.90 10.91 -0.45
CA ALA A 41 -9.08 11.64 -0.87
C ALA A 41 -8.86 12.24 -2.26
N THR A 42 -9.90 12.22 -3.09
CA THR A 42 -9.94 12.98 -4.36
C THR A 42 -11.33 13.60 -4.45
N ILE A 43 -11.39 14.92 -4.58
CA ILE A 43 -12.63 15.64 -4.86
C ILE A 43 -12.62 16.10 -6.32
N THR A 44 -13.76 15.96 -7.00
CA THR A 44 -13.90 16.27 -8.43
C THR A 44 -14.76 17.53 -8.62
N ASN A 45 -14.68 18.15 -9.79
CA ASN A 45 -15.58 19.23 -10.21
C ASN A 45 -16.93 18.72 -10.73
N ILE A 46 -17.34 17.52 -10.31
CA ILE A 46 -18.61 16.89 -10.67
C ILE A 46 -19.52 16.90 -9.44
N LEU A 47 -20.78 17.30 -9.62
CA LEU A 47 -21.76 17.33 -8.54
C LEU A 47 -22.20 15.91 -8.17
N GLU A 48 -21.47 15.30 -7.24
CA GLU A 48 -21.71 13.95 -6.75
C GLU A 48 -21.31 13.79 -5.29
N LYS A 49 -21.60 12.62 -4.72
CA LYS A 49 -21.10 12.28 -3.38
C LYS A 49 -19.62 11.90 -3.49
N GLN A 50 -18.77 12.67 -2.81
CA GLN A 50 -17.34 12.46 -2.81
C GLN A 50 -16.97 11.35 -1.80
N THR A 51 -15.81 10.73 -1.98
CA THR A 51 -15.35 9.61 -1.14
C THR A 51 -13.95 9.86 -0.59
N VAL A 52 -13.73 9.50 0.67
CA VAL A 52 -12.45 9.53 1.38
C VAL A 52 -12.17 8.12 1.91
N LYS A 53 -10.92 7.66 1.80
CA LYS A 53 -10.45 6.45 2.46
C LYS A 53 -9.53 6.85 3.61
N VAL A 54 -9.77 6.24 4.76
CA VAL A 54 -8.93 6.40 5.95
C VAL A 54 -8.51 5.01 6.39
N PHE A 55 -7.21 4.78 6.44
CA PHE A 55 -6.64 3.49 6.79
C PHE A 55 -5.34 3.67 7.56
N ARG A 56 -4.85 2.60 8.19
CA ARG A 56 -3.54 2.60 8.86
C ARG A 56 -2.45 2.03 7.98
N THR A 57 -1.23 2.50 8.24
CA THR A 57 -0.03 1.84 7.74
C THR A 57 -0.02 0.35 8.13
N TYR A 58 0.54 -0.48 7.27
CA TYR A 58 0.61 -1.92 7.46
C TYR A 58 2.00 -2.43 7.05
N ARG A 59 2.43 -3.53 7.65
CA ARG A 59 3.71 -4.15 7.37
C ARG A 59 3.64 -5.01 6.12
N PHE A 60 4.78 -5.40 5.59
CA PHE A 60 4.85 -6.26 4.41
C PHE A 60 4.21 -7.64 4.66
N GLU A 61 4.30 -8.14 5.90
CA GLU A 61 3.76 -9.43 6.30
C GLU A 61 2.25 -9.41 6.58
N ASP A 62 1.64 -8.22 6.68
CA ASP A 62 0.22 -8.07 6.95
C ASP A 62 -0.60 -8.26 5.65
N PHE A 63 -1.87 -8.66 5.79
CA PHE A 63 -2.76 -8.96 4.64
C PHE A 63 -3.32 -7.71 3.93
N GLY A 64 -2.80 -6.53 4.24
CA GLY A 64 -3.23 -5.24 3.68
C GLY A 64 -3.52 -4.19 4.76
N PRO A 65 -3.95 -2.98 4.34
CA PRO A 65 -4.27 -1.90 5.25
C PRO A 65 -5.54 -2.20 6.07
N VAL A 66 -5.52 -1.77 7.33
CA VAL A 66 -6.70 -1.82 8.20
C VAL A 66 -7.46 -0.51 8.04
N PHE A 67 -8.77 -0.60 7.79
CA PHE A 67 -9.65 0.55 7.70
C PHE A 67 -9.82 1.23 9.06
N GLU A 68 -9.76 2.56 9.10
CA GLU A 68 -9.96 3.34 10.33
C GLU A 68 -11.47 3.60 10.52
N GLU A 69 -12.07 2.90 11.47
CA GLU A 69 -13.50 3.03 11.81
C GLU A 69 -13.78 4.19 12.78
N ASN A 70 -15.00 4.72 12.73
CA ASN A 70 -15.49 5.75 13.66
C ASN A 70 -14.65 7.05 13.67
N ALA A 71 -14.07 7.43 12.53
CA ALA A 71 -13.41 8.71 12.37
C ALA A 71 -14.43 9.81 12.01
N ASP A 72 -14.28 10.98 12.61
CA ASP A 72 -14.98 12.18 12.18
C ASP A 72 -14.24 12.77 10.99
N VAL A 73 -14.86 12.74 9.81
CA VAL A 73 -14.24 13.21 8.56
C VAL A 73 -15.06 14.37 7.99
N THR A 74 -14.42 15.53 7.87
CA THR A 74 -15.05 16.73 7.30
C THR A 74 -14.11 17.42 6.33
N ILE A 75 -14.65 17.86 5.19
CA ILE A 75 -13.96 18.81 4.31
C ILE A 75 -14.55 20.19 4.54
N THR A 76 -13.70 21.19 4.70
CA THR A 76 -14.09 22.61 4.78
C THR A 76 -13.48 23.37 3.61
N ASP A 77 -14.26 24.24 2.96
CA ASP A 77 -13.74 25.15 1.95
C ASP A 77 -13.30 26.51 2.52
N SER A 78 -12.67 27.34 1.69
CA SER A 78 -12.19 28.68 2.07
C SER A 78 -13.29 29.67 2.44
N ASP A 79 -14.55 29.39 2.09
CA ASP A 79 -15.69 30.24 2.41
C ASP A 79 -16.36 29.83 3.74
N GLY A 80 -15.87 28.74 4.35
CA GLY A 80 -16.40 28.19 5.60
C GLY A 80 -17.54 27.18 5.41
N ASN A 81 -17.77 26.69 4.19
CA ASN A 81 -18.74 25.61 3.98
C ASN A 81 -18.15 24.29 4.46
N GLU A 82 -18.95 23.51 5.18
CA GLU A 82 -18.57 22.20 5.70
C GLU A 82 -19.30 21.07 4.95
N TYR A 83 -18.52 20.06 4.58
CA TYR A 83 -18.96 18.86 3.90
C TYR A 83 -18.66 17.66 4.80
N PRO A 84 -19.61 17.24 5.66
CA PRO A 84 -19.41 16.10 6.53
C PRO A 84 -19.49 14.78 5.74
N PHE A 85 -18.73 13.79 6.19
CA PHE A 85 -18.71 12.44 5.62
C PHE A 85 -19.23 11.42 6.63
N VAL A 86 -19.85 10.36 6.12
CA VAL A 86 -20.35 9.24 6.92
C VAL A 86 -19.69 7.94 6.46
N GLN A 87 -19.37 7.07 7.42
CA GLN A 87 -18.79 5.77 7.14
C GLN A 87 -19.76 4.92 6.31
N SER A 88 -19.24 4.30 5.25
CA SER A 88 -19.95 3.41 4.35
C SER A 88 -19.00 2.29 3.90
N ASN A 89 -19.14 1.10 4.48
CA ASN A 89 -18.19 -0.01 4.32
C ASN A 89 -16.78 0.42 4.74
N ASN A 90 -15.79 0.26 3.85
CA ASN A 90 -14.38 0.62 4.06
C ASN A 90 -14.04 2.02 3.50
N THR A 91 -15.01 2.92 3.38
CA THR A 91 -14.82 4.31 2.96
C THR A 91 -15.70 5.27 3.75
N TYR A 92 -15.41 6.56 3.65
CA TYR A 92 -16.24 7.66 4.12
C TYR A 92 -16.83 8.37 2.91
N VAL A 93 -18.14 8.58 2.89
CA VAL A 93 -18.88 9.18 1.77
C VAL A 93 -19.56 10.45 2.23
N SER A 94 -19.49 11.52 1.43
CA SER A 94 -20.09 12.80 1.79
C SER A 94 -21.61 12.67 1.98
N VAL A 95 -22.15 13.33 3.02
CA VAL A 95 -23.59 13.31 3.31
C VAL A 95 -24.36 13.88 2.12
N ASN A 96 -23.92 15.04 1.65
CA ASN A 96 -24.48 15.75 0.50
C ASN A 96 -23.54 15.65 -0.71
N ALA A 97 -24.12 15.70 -1.91
CA ALA A 97 -23.35 15.85 -3.13
C ALA A 97 -22.75 17.26 -3.20
N PHE A 98 -21.49 17.35 -3.60
CA PHE A 98 -20.81 18.63 -3.84
C PHE A 98 -19.74 18.45 -4.92
N GLN A 99 -19.27 19.57 -5.45
CA GLN A 99 -18.22 19.61 -6.46
C GLN A 99 -17.16 20.64 -6.08
N ALA A 100 -15.92 20.35 -6.43
CA ALA A 100 -14.83 21.29 -6.28
C ALA A 100 -14.99 22.46 -7.26
N GLU A 101 -15.07 23.67 -6.72
CA GLU A 101 -15.12 24.91 -7.48
C GLU A 101 -13.70 25.50 -7.69
N PRO A 102 -13.39 26.02 -8.90
CA PRO A 102 -12.12 26.69 -9.16
C PRO A 102 -11.90 27.88 -8.21
N GLY A 103 -10.67 28.04 -7.73
CA GLY A 103 -10.28 29.15 -6.86
C GLY A 103 -10.58 28.96 -5.37
N LYS A 104 -11.27 27.88 -4.98
CA LYS A 104 -11.46 27.51 -3.56
C LYS A 104 -10.33 26.66 -3.02
N GLN A 105 -9.99 26.86 -1.75
CA GLN A 105 -9.11 25.96 -1.01
C GLN A 105 -9.96 25.00 -0.18
N TYR A 106 -9.57 23.73 -0.14
CA TYR A 106 -10.25 22.70 0.64
C TYR A 106 -9.29 22.13 1.68
N ARG A 107 -9.78 21.94 2.90
CA ARG A 107 -9.04 21.30 3.99
C ARG A 107 -9.85 20.12 4.50
N LEU A 108 -9.21 18.97 4.60
CA LEU A 108 -9.75 17.81 5.29
C LEU A 108 -9.33 17.86 6.75
N THR A 109 -10.27 17.60 7.66
CA THR A 109 -10.07 17.44 9.11
C THR A 109 -10.65 16.12 9.55
#